data_AF-A0A2G4HFX2-F1
#
_entry.id   AF-A0A2G4HFX2-F1
#
_cell.length_a   1.000
_cell.length_b   1.000
_cell.length_c   1.000
_cell.angle_alpha   90.00
_cell.angle_beta   90.00
_cell.angle_gamma   90.00
#
_symmetry.space_group_name_H-M   'P 1'
#
loop_
_entity.id
_entity.type
_entity.pdbx_description
1 polymer ?
#
loop_
_entity_poly.entity_id
_entity_poly.type
_entity_poly.pdbx_seq_one_letter_code
_entity_poly.pdbx_strand_id
1 'polypeptide(L)'
;MSTRRTFLKASAVIATALPLARWPLGAAETGGANPAGAPTQKGLLFAPSDLPRIRANLELPRLADIRGQLLNVDFAADTKFLREELRLNNHVADFMRAWKIVERSAFAFAVWGDPRQLDLALLALRRLCDYKRWDYFLEGGKHTIGLQRAPEATIACCYALDWLGDKVPVELVTAVEAKIAGEGAPACYRTLYGMKFPDRVQGWGFDPEDDYQFRFDLSRWPLILNSTNLKIIPTCGLGLAAVWLQGRHPEAQKWLEMSRQSAQAFAAMYGADGSFDEGVGYWGYTTSHLAMLADAIYRRLGLDDRKLINYPGTVRYALAMAMPCAAEPIDRK
;
A
#
# COMPACT_ATOMS: atom_id res chain seq x y z
N MET A 1 5.85 19.10 0.46
CA MET A 1 6.81 18.33 -0.36
C MET A 1 7.55 17.36 0.54
N SER A 2 7.35 16.05 0.38
CA SER A 2 8.08 15.04 1.16
C SER A 2 9.52 14.97 0.63
N THR A 3 10.49 15.38 1.43
CA THR A 3 11.90 15.31 1.03
C THR A 3 12.44 13.89 1.24
N ARG A 4 13.54 13.56 0.55
CA ARG A 4 14.33 12.30 0.70
C ARG A 4 14.59 11.94 2.18
N ARG A 5 14.62 12.93 3.06
CA ARG A 5 14.83 12.80 4.50
C ARG A 5 13.60 12.31 5.27
N THR A 6 12.39 12.73 4.91
CA THR A 6 11.15 12.25 5.54
C THR A 6 10.95 10.75 5.24
N PHE A 7 11.30 10.34 4.03
CA PHE A 7 11.27 8.95 3.58
C PHE A 7 12.30 8.05 4.29
N LEU A 8 13.54 8.52 4.44
CA LEU A 8 14.60 7.78 5.15
C LEU A 8 14.35 7.71 6.67
N LYS A 9 13.77 8.75 7.29
CA LYS A 9 13.38 8.73 8.70
C LYS A 9 12.26 7.70 8.98
N ALA A 10 11.25 7.62 8.11
CA ALA A 10 10.18 6.63 8.24
C ALA A 10 10.70 5.19 8.05
N SER A 11 11.64 4.99 7.12
CA SER A 11 12.18 3.66 6.79
C SER A 11 13.24 3.17 7.79
N ALA A 12 14.06 4.06 8.36
CA ALA A 12 15.10 3.70 9.33
C ALA A 12 14.55 3.40 10.73
N VAL A 13 13.40 3.97 11.11
CA VAL A 13 12.81 3.76 12.46
C VAL A 13 12.08 2.41 12.56
N ILE A 14 11.56 1.87 11.45
CA ILE A 14 10.99 0.50 11.44
C ILE A 14 12.12 -0.56 11.43
N ALA A 15 13.26 -0.25 10.79
CA ALA A 15 14.44 -1.11 10.73
C ALA A 15 15.25 -1.20 12.03
N THR A 16 15.19 -0.20 12.92
CA THR A 16 16.06 -0.13 14.12
C THR A 16 15.44 -0.76 15.38
N ALA A 17 14.17 -1.16 15.36
CA ALA A 17 13.53 -1.82 16.51
C ALA A 17 13.57 -3.36 16.47
N LEU A 18 13.94 -3.97 15.34
CA LEU A 18 14.01 -5.43 15.18
C LEU A 18 15.35 -6.08 15.56
N PRO A 19 16.53 -5.42 15.49
CA PRO A 19 17.79 -6.07 15.86
C PRO A 19 18.15 -6.01 17.35
N LEU A 20 17.45 -5.19 18.16
CA LEU A 20 17.73 -5.05 19.60
C LEU A 20 16.77 -5.82 20.51
N ALA A 21 15.69 -6.40 19.97
CA ALA A 21 14.89 -7.39 20.68
C ALA A 21 15.48 -8.79 20.47
N ARG A 22 16.69 -9.02 20.99
CA ARG A 22 17.12 -10.37 21.38
C ARG A 22 16.34 -10.76 22.65
N TRP A 23 15.03 -10.96 22.52
CA TRP A 23 14.26 -11.63 23.55
C TRP A 23 14.12 -13.09 23.11
N PRO A 24 14.46 -14.07 23.96
CA PRO A 24 13.94 -15.42 23.74
C PRO A 24 12.42 -15.28 23.87
N LEU A 25 11.70 -15.34 22.75
CA LEU A 25 10.30 -15.72 22.80
C LEU A 25 10.31 -17.15 23.31
N GLY A 26 10.20 -17.31 24.63
CA GLY A 26 10.01 -18.58 25.27
C GLY A 26 8.79 -19.22 24.64
N ALA A 27 9.04 -20.13 23.71
CA ALA A 27 8.12 -21.20 23.42
C ALA A 27 7.95 -21.94 24.76
N ALA A 28 6.79 -21.79 25.38
CA ALA A 28 6.36 -22.78 26.34
C ALA A 28 6.28 -24.11 25.58
N GLU A 29 7.18 -25.03 25.89
CA GLU A 29 7.11 -26.40 25.44
C GLU A 29 5.75 -26.97 25.83
N THR A 30 4.93 -27.29 24.83
CA THR A 30 3.90 -28.32 24.97
C THR A 30 4.04 -29.23 23.75
N GLY A 31 4.34 -30.50 24.03
CA GLY A 31 4.73 -31.48 23.03
C GLY A 31 3.57 -32.00 22.17
N GLY A 32 3.96 -32.81 21.19
CA GLY A 32 3.12 -33.87 20.62
C GLY A 32 2.09 -33.47 19.55
N ALA A 33 2.51 -33.60 18.28
CA ALA A 33 1.73 -33.99 17.09
C ALA A 33 0.27 -33.55 16.90
N ASN A 34 0.02 -32.65 15.92
CA ASN A 34 -0.80 -32.90 14.70
C ASN A 34 -0.83 -31.66 13.78
N PRO A 35 -1.01 -31.80 12.45
CA PRO A 35 -1.03 -30.67 11.51
C PRO A 35 -2.45 -30.07 11.48
N ALA A 36 -2.66 -28.96 12.19
CA ALA A 36 -3.92 -28.23 12.18
C ALA A 36 -3.67 -26.75 11.80
N GLY A 37 -4.54 -26.23 10.94
CA GLY A 37 -4.37 -24.98 10.19
C GLY A 37 -3.94 -23.77 11.00
N ALA A 38 -3.12 -22.93 10.37
CA ALA A 38 -2.72 -21.65 10.93
C ALA A 38 -3.97 -20.84 11.32
N PRO A 39 -4.00 -20.21 12.51
CA PRO A 39 -5.13 -19.38 12.90
C PRO A 39 -5.29 -18.24 11.90
N THR A 40 -6.42 -18.19 11.19
CA THR A 40 -6.83 -17.02 10.41
C THR A 40 -7.00 -15.85 11.38
N GLN A 41 -5.96 -15.03 11.50
CA GLN A 41 -6.02 -13.83 12.32
C GLN A 41 -6.96 -12.84 11.66
N LYS A 42 -7.82 -12.20 12.45
CA LYS A 42 -8.76 -11.18 11.94
C LYS A 42 -7.99 -9.91 11.54
N GLY A 43 -8.41 -9.28 10.45
CA GLY A 43 -7.86 -8.04 9.91
C GLY A 43 -6.77 -8.25 8.85
N LEU A 44 -6.56 -7.25 7.99
CA LEU A 44 -5.54 -7.26 6.95
C LEU A 44 -4.13 -7.09 7.52
N LEU A 45 -3.92 -6.10 8.40
CA LEU A 45 -2.60 -5.82 9.00
C LEU A 45 -2.54 -6.02 10.51
N PHE A 46 -3.68 -5.89 11.20
CA PHE A 46 -3.77 -6.01 12.65
C PHE A 46 -5.18 -6.42 13.06
N ALA A 47 -5.30 -7.06 14.22
CA ALA A 47 -6.59 -7.35 14.83
C ALA A 47 -7.01 -6.20 15.76
N PRO A 48 -8.30 -6.05 16.10
CA PRO A 48 -8.74 -5.07 17.10
C PRO A 48 -8.00 -5.16 18.45
N SER A 49 -7.57 -6.37 18.83
CA SER A 49 -6.77 -6.62 20.04
C SER A 49 -5.36 -6.01 19.99
N ASP A 50 -4.84 -5.65 18.81
CA ASP A 50 -3.55 -4.97 18.65
C ASP A 50 -3.61 -3.47 18.94
N LEU A 51 -4.80 -2.86 18.92
CA LEU A 51 -4.98 -1.40 19.05
C LEU A 51 -4.37 -0.80 20.33
N PRO A 52 -4.48 -1.43 21.53
CA PRO A 52 -3.80 -0.92 22.71
C PRO A 52 -2.28 -0.84 22.55
N ARG A 53 -1.66 -1.84 21.93
CA ARG A 53 -0.22 -1.87 21.66
C ARG A 53 0.17 -0.84 20.59
N ILE A 54 -0.64 -0.67 19.55
CA ILE A 54 -0.43 0.33 18.51
C ILE A 54 -0.47 1.74 19.13
N ARG A 55 -1.46 2.04 19.96
CA ARG A 55 -1.54 3.31 20.70
C ARG A 55 -0.29 3.53 21.56
N ALA A 56 0.10 2.54 22.36
CA ALA A 56 1.29 2.65 23.21
C ALA A 56 2.57 2.94 22.39
N ASN A 57 2.71 2.32 21.22
CA ASN A 57 3.84 2.60 20.33
C ASN A 57 3.81 4.04 19.79
N LEU A 58 2.63 4.55 19.40
CA LEU A 58 2.48 5.91 18.87
C LEU A 58 2.75 7.01 19.90
N GLU A 59 2.73 6.69 21.20
CA GLU A 59 3.16 7.60 22.26
C GLU A 59 4.69 7.71 22.39
N LEU A 60 5.46 6.82 21.75
CA LEU A 60 6.92 6.84 21.85
C LEU A 60 7.51 8.06 21.11
N PRO A 61 8.50 8.77 21.68
CA PRO A 61 9.09 9.96 21.06
C PRO A 61 9.58 9.76 19.63
N ARG A 62 10.10 8.57 19.30
CA ARG A 62 10.56 8.23 17.94
C ARG A 62 9.46 8.17 16.88
N LEU A 63 8.19 8.06 17.29
CA LEU A 63 7.02 8.07 16.41
C LEU A 63 6.22 9.39 16.50
N ALA A 64 6.75 10.42 17.17
CA ALA A 64 6.07 11.70 17.32
C ALA A 64 5.69 12.33 15.97
N ASP A 65 6.56 12.24 14.96
CA ASP A 65 6.27 12.73 13.60
C ASP A 65 5.08 11.99 12.97
N ILE A 66 5.01 10.66 13.12
CA ILE A 66 3.91 9.84 12.59
C ILE A 66 2.61 10.16 13.34
N ARG A 67 2.67 10.24 14.67
CA ARG A 67 1.51 10.63 15.48
C ARG A 67 1.02 12.04 15.10
N GLY A 68 1.93 12.99 14.90
CA GLY A 68 1.62 14.34 14.44
C GLY A 68 0.91 14.34 13.09
N GLN A 69 1.35 13.53 12.13
CA GLN A 69 0.68 13.38 10.82
C GLN A 69 -0.76 12.84 10.94
N LEU A 70 -1.03 12.03 11.98
CA LEU A 70 -2.36 11.44 12.20
C LEU A 70 -3.29 12.37 12.99
N LEU A 71 -2.76 13.17 13.92
CA LEU A 71 -3.57 13.99 14.85
C LEU A 71 -3.65 15.46 14.46
N ASN A 72 -2.63 16.03 13.83
CA ASN A 72 -2.60 17.45 13.43
C ASN A 72 -3.28 17.65 12.07
N VAL A 73 -4.56 17.26 11.99
CA VAL A 73 -5.37 17.32 10.78
C VAL A 73 -6.15 18.63 10.73
N ASP A 74 -6.03 19.35 9.62
CA ASP A 74 -6.94 20.44 9.29
C ASP A 74 -8.22 19.87 8.64
N PHE A 75 -9.20 19.53 9.48
CA PHE A 75 -10.47 18.96 9.04
C PHE A 75 -11.24 19.89 8.12
N ALA A 76 -11.14 21.21 8.32
CA ALA A 76 -11.86 22.18 7.50
C ALA A 76 -11.26 22.22 6.09
N ALA A 77 -9.93 22.28 5.97
CA ALA A 77 -9.25 22.27 4.69
C ALA A 77 -9.44 20.96 3.92
N ASP A 78 -9.40 19.81 4.59
CA ASP A 78 -9.62 18.52 3.94
C ASP A 78 -11.10 18.31 3.53
N THR A 79 -12.04 18.78 4.35
CA THR A 79 -13.47 18.73 4.00
C THR A 79 -13.78 19.65 2.81
N LYS A 80 -13.27 20.88 2.83
CA LYS A 80 -13.41 21.84 1.72
C LYS A 80 -12.83 21.27 0.44
N PHE A 81 -11.62 20.72 0.52
CA PHE A 81 -10.99 20.06 -0.62
C PHE A 81 -11.88 18.97 -1.23
N LEU A 82 -12.35 18.02 -0.42
CA LEU A 82 -13.16 16.91 -0.91
C LEU A 82 -14.51 17.32 -1.50
N ARG A 83 -15.13 18.38 -0.96
CA ARG A 83 -16.45 18.86 -1.38
C ARG A 83 -16.42 19.82 -2.56
N GLU A 84 -15.42 20.69 -2.61
CA GLU A 84 -15.44 21.89 -3.47
C GLU A 84 -14.28 21.94 -4.46
N GLU A 85 -13.10 21.43 -4.09
CA GLU A 85 -11.86 21.66 -4.86
C GLU A 85 -11.39 20.42 -5.63
N LEU A 86 -11.84 19.23 -5.24
CA LEU A 86 -11.45 17.94 -5.81
C LEU A 86 -11.81 17.84 -7.29
N ARG A 87 -10.81 17.77 -8.17
CA ARG A 87 -11.01 17.57 -9.61
C ARG A 87 -10.89 16.10 -9.98
N LEU A 88 -11.97 15.55 -10.54
CA LEU A 88 -12.11 14.12 -10.86
C LEU A 88 -11.28 13.65 -12.06
N ASN A 89 -10.50 14.55 -12.67
CA ASN A 89 -9.56 14.27 -13.74
C ASN A 89 -8.12 14.67 -13.40
N ASN A 90 -7.83 14.97 -12.13
CA ASN A 90 -6.46 15.16 -11.64
C ASN A 90 -6.07 13.97 -10.77
N HIS A 91 -5.39 12.98 -11.37
CA HIS A 91 -4.96 11.80 -10.62
C HIS A 91 -3.66 12.01 -9.84
N VAL A 92 -2.83 12.98 -10.26
CA VAL A 92 -1.49 13.17 -9.67
C VAL A 92 -1.53 13.83 -8.30
N ALA A 93 -2.36 14.86 -8.12
CA ALA A 93 -2.46 15.62 -6.89
C ALA A 93 -3.77 15.32 -6.15
N ASP A 94 -4.91 15.43 -6.82
CA ASP A 94 -6.22 15.46 -6.17
C ASP A 94 -6.66 14.05 -5.77
N PHE A 95 -6.61 13.08 -6.69
CA PHE A 95 -6.89 11.68 -6.37
C PHE A 95 -5.90 11.13 -5.33
N MET A 96 -4.62 11.51 -5.45
CA MET A 96 -3.59 11.15 -4.46
C MET A 96 -3.92 11.69 -3.07
N ARG A 97 -4.33 12.96 -2.98
CA ARG A 97 -4.73 13.56 -1.70
C ARG A 97 -5.97 12.86 -1.14
N ALA A 98 -6.95 12.52 -1.99
CA ALA A 98 -8.17 11.85 -1.56
C ALA A 98 -7.90 10.47 -0.93
N TRP A 99 -7.12 9.59 -1.57
CA TRP A 99 -6.84 8.27 -0.98
C TRP A 99 -5.93 8.36 0.26
N LYS A 100 -5.03 9.36 0.34
CA LYS A 100 -4.26 9.63 1.56
C LYS A 100 -5.15 10.06 2.72
N ILE A 101 -6.18 10.85 2.45
CA ILE A 101 -7.18 11.22 3.47
C ILE A 101 -7.94 9.98 3.93
N VAL A 102 -8.35 9.08 3.03
CA VAL A 102 -8.98 7.80 3.38
C VAL A 102 -8.10 7.00 4.34
N GLU A 103 -6.84 6.72 3.96
CA GLU A 103 -5.93 5.90 4.74
C GLU A 103 -5.63 6.52 6.12
N ARG A 104 -5.21 7.80 6.15
CA ARG A 104 -4.88 8.51 7.38
C ARG A 104 -6.06 8.57 8.34
N SER A 105 -7.23 8.98 7.84
CA SER A 105 -8.40 9.24 8.68
C SER A 105 -9.05 7.93 9.16
N ALA A 106 -9.09 6.90 8.31
CA ALA A 106 -9.56 5.58 8.72
C ALA A 106 -8.67 4.96 9.80
N PHE A 107 -7.34 5.03 9.63
CA PHE A 107 -6.41 4.54 10.65
C PHE A 107 -6.53 5.31 11.96
N ALA A 108 -6.55 6.65 11.89
CA ALA A 108 -6.68 7.50 13.07
C ALA A 108 -7.99 7.23 13.83
N PHE A 109 -9.11 7.03 13.12
CA PHE A 109 -10.35 6.61 13.76
C PHE A 109 -10.23 5.24 14.43
N ALA A 110 -9.66 4.24 13.77
CA ALA A 110 -9.48 2.91 14.37
C ALA A 110 -8.63 2.96 15.65
N VAL A 111 -7.62 3.84 15.69
CA VAL A 111 -6.72 3.99 16.84
C VAL A 111 -7.37 4.77 17.99
N TRP A 112 -8.03 5.91 17.73
CA TRP A 112 -8.48 6.83 18.79
C TRP A 112 -10.01 7.06 18.86
N GLY A 113 -10.77 6.64 17.86
CA GLY A 113 -12.22 6.75 17.84
C GLY A 113 -12.78 8.16 17.65
N ASP A 114 -11.98 9.11 17.14
CA ASP A 114 -12.44 10.49 16.89
C ASP A 114 -13.49 10.52 15.76
N PRO A 115 -14.76 10.85 16.02
CA PRO A 115 -15.82 10.80 15.01
C PRO A 115 -15.55 11.71 13.80
N ARG A 116 -14.76 12.79 13.96
CA ARG A 116 -14.41 13.69 12.85
C ARG A 116 -13.52 12.98 11.81
N GLN A 117 -12.67 12.05 12.26
CA GLN A 117 -11.86 11.21 11.39
C GLN A 117 -12.72 10.21 10.62
N LEU A 118 -13.74 9.64 11.27
CA LEU A 118 -14.71 8.77 10.61
C LEU A 118 -15.47 9.53 9.52
N ASP A 119 -16.05 10.68 9.85
CA ASP A 119 -16.80 11.50 8.89
C ASP A 119 -15.94 11.86 7.66
N LEU A 120 -14.67 12.23 7.89
CA LEU A 120 -13.74 12.56 6.84
C LEU A 120 -13.35 11.33 5.99
N ALA A 121 -13.13 10.18 6.61
CA ALA A 121 -12.83 8.92 5.91
C ALA A 121 -14.01 8.48 5.03
N LEU A 122 -15.25 8.54 5.55
CA LEU A 122 -16.46 8.18 4.81
C LEU A 122 -16.72 9.14 3.65
N LEU A 123 -16.51 10.45 3.85
CA LEU A 123 -16.57 11.43 2.77
C LEU A 123 -15.54 11.10 1.69
N ALA A 124 -14.28 10.89 2.05
CA ALA A 124 -13.22 10.60 1.10
C ALA A 124 -13.46 9.29 0.32
N LEU A 125 -13.96 8.23 0.97
CA LEU A 125 -14.36 6.98 0.31
C LEU A 125 -15.46 7.22 -0.75
N ARG A 126 -16.49 8.00 -0.42
CA ARG A 126 -17.54 8.39 -1.39
C ARG A 126 -16.93 9.13 -2.58
N ARG A 127 -16.03 10.10 -2.31
CA ARG A 127 -15.40 10.89 -3.37
C ARG A 127 -14.46 10.10 -4.26
N LEU A 128 -13.76 9.07 -3.75
CA LEU A 128 -13.00 8.15 -4.60
C LEU A 128 -13.89 7.36 -5.57
N CYS A 129 -15.14 7.09 -5.20
CA CYS A 129 -16.08 6.39 -6.07
C CYS A 129 -16.56 7.24 -7.26
N ASP A 130 -16.51 8.57 -7.13
CA ASP A 130 -16.93 9.51 -8.17
C ASP A 130 -15.94 9.58 -9.35
N TYR A 131 -14.69 9.16 -9.15
CA TYR A 131 -13.70 9.10 -10.23
C TYR A 131 -14.09 8.06 -11.27
N LYS A 132 -14.15 8.47 -12.55
CA LYS A 132 -14.44 7.57 -13.68
C LYS A 132 -13.42 6.43 -13.76
N ARG A 133 -12.13 6.78 -13.77
CA ARG A 133 -10.98 5.86 -13.75
C ARG A 133 -10.20 6.09 -12.47
N TRP A 134 -9.47 5.08 -12.01
CA TRP A 134 -8.62 5.19 -10.81
C TRP A 134 -7.14 5.40 -11.13
N ASP A 135 -6.77 5.39 -12.41
CA ASP A 135 -5.46 5.79 -12.89
C ASP A 135 -5.61 6.51 -14.23
N TYR A 136 -4.55 7.20 -14.63
CA TYR A 136 -4.50 8.05 -15.82
C TYR A 136 -3.64 7.44 -16.94
N PHE A 137 -3.34 6.15 -16.82
CA PHE A 137 -2.69 5.35 -17.85
C PHE A 137 -3.70 4.38 -18.47
N LEU A 138 -3.64 4.21 -19.79
CA LEU A 138 -4.55 3.38 -20.55
C LEU A 138 -3.80 2.37 -21.41
N GLU A 139 -4.34 1.16 -21.52
CA GLU A 139 -4.05 0.20 -22.59
C GLU A 139 -5.05 0.39 -23.74
N GLY A 140 -4.52 0.49 -24.97
CA GLY A 140 -5.30 0.66 -26.19
C GLY A 140 -6.18 1.91 -26.18
N GLY A 141 -5.83 2.93 -25.38
CA GLY A 141 -6.63 4.15 -25.20
C GLY A 141 -8.00 3.92 -24.55
N LYS A 142 -8.25 2.73 -23.97
CA LYS A 142 -9.58 2.35 -23.48
C LYS A 142 -9.58 1.87 -22.03
N HIS A 143 -8.63 1.00 -21.70
CA HIS A 143 -8.68 0.26 -20.44
C HIS A 143 -7.63 0.77 -19.46
N THR A 144 -8.04 1.18 -18.26
CA THR A 144 -7.13 1.68 -17.21
C THR A 144 -6.04 0.66 -16.89
N ILE A 145 -4.77 1.06 -16.89
CA ILE A 145 -3.68 0.29 -16.26
C ILE A 145 -3.26 1.02 -14.98
N GLY A 146 -3.03 0.27 -13.91
CA GLY A 146 -2.67 0.81 -12.61
C GLY A 146 -1.17 0.73 -12.38
N LEU A 147 -0.47 1.85 -12.32
CA LEU A 147 0.97 1.88 -12.00
C LEU A 147 1.22 2.47 -10.61
N GLN A 148 0.43 3.47 -10.23
CA GLN A 148 0.60 4.17 -8.96
C GLN A 148 -0.75 4.45 -8.31
N ARG A 149 -1.68 5.09 -9.03
CA ARG A 149 -2.89 5.63 -8.44
C ARG A 149 -3.94 4.58 -8.16
N ALA A 150 -4.29 3.76 -9.16
CA ALA A 150 -5.30 2.73 -8.95
C ALA A 150 -4.88 1.72 -7.87
N PRO A 151 -3.63 1.24 -7.82
CA PRO A 151 -3.21 0.36 -6.74
C PRO A 151 -3.20 1.04 -5.37
N GLU A 152 -2.67 2.27 -5.23
CA GLU A 152 -2.67 2.99 -3.94
C GLU A 152 -4.09 3.22 -3.40
N ALA A 153 -5.02 3.65 -4.26
CA ALA A 153 -6.42 3.79 -3.88
C ALA A 153 -7.08 2.46 -3.53
N THR A 154 -6.71 1.38 -4.23
CA THR A 154 -7.20 0.02 -3.91
C THR A 154 -6.73 -0.41 -2.52
N ILE A 155 -5.44 -0.21 -2.21
CA ILE A 155 -4.85 -0.51 -0.90
C ILE A 155 -5.57 0.29 0.19
N ALA A 156 -5.67 1.62 0.01
CA ALA A 156 -6.30 2.52 0.97
C ALA A 156 -7.77 2.15 1.22
N CYS A 157 -8.54 1.82 0.17
CA CYS A 157 -9.93 1.39 0.31
C CYS A 157 -10.04 0.05 1.06
N CYS A 158 -9.21 -0.95 0.74
CA CYS A 158 -9.22 -2.24 1.44
C CYS A 158 -8.91 -2.05 2.93
N TYR A 159 -7.90 -1.24 3.27
CA TYR A 159 -7.59 -0.92 4.65
C TYR A 159 -8.71 -0.17 5.34
N ALA A 160 -9.30 0.85 4.71
CA ALA A 160 -10.41 1.58 5.32
C ALA A 160 -11.61 0.69 5.59
N LEU A 161 -11.99 -0.20 4.66
CA LEU A 161 -13.08 -1.15 4.88
C LEU A 161 -12.77 -2.12 6.02
N ASP A 162 -11.53 -2.61 6.11
CA ASP A 162 -11.10 -3.53 7.19
C ASP A 162 -11.05 -2.83 8.57
N TRP A 163 -10.53 -1.60 8.63
CA TRP A 163 -10.32 -0.86 9.88
C TRP A 163 -11.60 -0.22 10.43
N LEU A 164 -12.45 0.30 9.54
CA LEU A 164 -13.71 0.94 9.94
C LEU A 164 -14.82 -0.08 10.19
N GLY A 165 -14.77 -1.24 9.53
CA GLY A 165 -15.70 -2.34 9.74
C GLY A 165 -17.17 -1.91 9.61
N ASP A 166 -17.94 -2.13 10.67
CA ASP A 166 -19.38 -1.82 10.75
C ASP A 166 -19.71 -0.32 10.71
N LYS A 167 -18.69 0.55 10.81
CA LYS A 167 -18.88 2.01 10.71
C LYS A 167 -18.98 2.50 9.27
N VAL A 168 -18.66 1.67 8.28
CA VAL A 168 -18.91 1.99 6.88
C VAL A 168 -20.35 1.58 6.54
N PRO A 169 -21.21 2.51 6.11
CA PRO A 169 -22.56 2.16 5.68
C PRO A 169 -22.55 1.09 4.56
N VAL A 170 -23.48 0.15 4.60
CA VAL A 170 -23.51 -1.01 3.70
C VAL A 170 -23.57 -0.63 2.22
N GLU A 171 -24.27 0.46 1.90
CA GLU A 171 -24.35 1.00 0.54
C GLU A 171 -23.00 1.54 0.07
N LEU A 172 -22.23 2.13 0.99
CA LEU A 172 -20.89 2.61 0.71
C LEU A 172 -19.89 1.46 0.59
N VAL A 173 -19.99 0.42 1.43
CA VAL A 173 -19.19 -0.81 1.26
C VAL A 173 -19.41 -1.37 -0.14
N THR A 174 -20.67 -1.52 -0.55
CA THR A 174 -21.04 -2.03 -1.88
C THR A 174 -20.45 -1.17 -3.00
N ALA A 175 -20.57 0.16 -2.90
CA ALA A 175 -20.02 1.08 -3.89
C ALA A 175 -18.49 1.01 -3.99
N VAL A 176 -17.79 1.00 -2.84
CA VAL A 176 -16.32 0.92 -2.79
C VAL A 176 -15.84 -0.42 -3.33
N GLU A 177 -16.45 -1.53 -2.94
CA GLU A 177 -16.11 -2.85 -3.45
C GLU A 177 -16.35 -2.97 -4.96
N ALA A 178 -17.44 -2.38 -5.47
CA ALA A 178 -17.69 -2.32 -6.90
C ALA A 178 -16.60 -1.52 -7.64
N LYS A 179 -16.09 -0.43 -7.04
CA LYS A 179 -14.97 0.33 -7.63
C LYS A 179 -13.64 -0.41 -7.55
N ILE A 180 -13.36 -1.12 -6.45
CA ILE A 180 -12.19 -2.00 -6.36
C ILE A 180 -12.27 -3.09 -7.44
N ALA A 181 -13.41 -3.77 -7.57
CA ALA A 181 -13.59 -4.88 -8.49
C ALA A 181 -13.69 -4.44 -9.97
N GLY A 182 -14.21 -3.25 -10.24
CA GLY A 182 -14.40 -2.72 -11.59
C GLY A 182 -13.24 -1.90 -12.15
N GLU A 183 -12.54 -1.14 -11.30
CA GLU A 183 -11.44 -0.25 -11.72
C GLU A 183 -10.11 -0.63 -11.08
N GLY A 184 -10.05 -0.74 -9.75
CA GLY A 184 -8.81 -0.93 -8.99
C GLY A 184 -8.05 -2.22 -9.34
N ALA A 185 -8.65 -3.37 -9.03
CA ALA A 185 -8.06 -4.69 -9.26
C ALA A 185 -7.87 -4.98 -10.76
N PRO A 186 -8.82 -4.68 -11.68
CA PRO A 186 -8.58 -4.86 -13.11
C PRO A 186 -7.43 -4.01 -13.64
N ALA A 187 -7.28 -2.77 -13.18
CA ALA A 187 -6.15 -1.92 -13.57
C ALA A 187 -4.81 -2.52 -13.12
N CYS A 188 -4.73 -3.00 -11.87
CA CYS A 188 -3.54 -3.69 -11.36
C CYS A 188 -3.25 -4.97 -12.16
N TYR A 189 -4.25 -5.82 -12.39
CA TYR A 189 -4.10 -7.07 -13.13
C TYR A 189 -3.59 -6.83 -14.54
N ARG A 190 -4.17 -5.86 -15.25
CA ARG A 190 -3.79 -5.52 -16.63
C ARG A 190 -2.35 -5.04 -16.72
N THR A 191 -1.90 -4.20 -15.78
CA THR A 191 -0.51 -3.78 -15.68
C THR A 191 0.43 -4.98 -15.54
N LEU A 192 0.17 -5.85 -14.56
CA LEU A 192 1.03 -7.01 -14.28
C LEU A 192 1.01 -8.02 -15.42
N TYR A 193 -0.15 -8.24 -16.03
CA TYR A 193 -0.29 -9.08 -17.20
C TYR A 193 0.51 -8.52 -18.39
N GLY A 194 0.44 -7.21 -18.65
CA GLY A 194 1.21 -6.56 -19.70
C GLY A 194 2.72 -6.61 -19.45
N MET A 195 3.17 -6.45 -18.20
CA MET A 195 4.59 -6.64 -17.84
C MET A 195 5.06 -8.09 -18.00
N LYS A 196 4.17 -9.06 -17.74
CA LYS A 196 4.45 -10.50 -17.90
C LYS A 196 4.45 -10.95 -19.36
N PHE A 197 3.58 -10.37 -20.19
CA PHE A 197 3.38 -10.69 -21.60
C PHE A 197 3.42 -9.41 -22.47
N PRO A 198 4.59 -8.78 -22.60
CA PRO A 198 4.73 -7.48 -23.27
C PRO A 198 4.37 -7.52 -24.75
N ASP A 199 4.49 -8.68 -25.39
CA ASP A 199 4.08 -8.95 -26.77
C ASP A 199 2.56 -8.87 -26.99
N ARG A 200 1.77 -8.96 -25.91
CA ARG A 200 0.29 -8.91 -25.95
C ARG A 200 -0.27 -7.52 -25.66
N VAL A 201 0.59 -6.56 -25.32
CA VAL A 201 0.18 -5.20 -24.96
C VAL A 201 -0.29 -4.45 -26.21
N GLN A 202 -1.48 -3.84 -26.12
CA GLN A 202 -2.11 -3.12 -27.25
C GLN A 202 -1.75 -1.61 -27.29
N GLY A 203 -0.60 -1.25 -26.73
CA GLY A 203 -0.14 0.13 -26.59
C GLY A 203 -0.54 0.76 -25.26
N TRP A 204 0.46 1.16 -24.47
CA TRP A 204 0.25 1.94 -23.25
C TRP A 204 0.33 3.44 -23.57
N GLY A 205 -0.54 4.22 -22.96
CA GLY A 205 -0.61 5.67 -23.15
C GLY A 205 -1.22 6.38 -21.96
N PHE A 206 -1.29 7.70 -22.04
CA PHE A 206 -2.00 8.53 -21.07
C PHE A 206 -3.48 8.62 -21.42
N ASP A 207 -4.31 8.77 -20.40
CA ASP A 207 -5.70 9.17 -20.56
C ASP A 207 -5.77 10.59 -21.14
N PRO A 208 -6.40 10.81 -22.32
CA PRO A 208 -6.54 12.15 -22.88
C PRO A 208 -7.45 13.06 -22.03
N GLU A 209 -8.29 12.51 -21.15
CA GLU A 209 -9.17 13.29 -20.26
C GLU A 209 -8.46 13.78 -18.98
N ASP A 210 -7.28 13.23 -18.65
CA ASP A 210 -6.53 13.56 -17.44
C ASP A 210 -5.68 14.85 -17.60
N ASP A 211 -5.63 15.64 -16.53
CA ASP A 211 -4.97 16.96 -16.51
C ASP A 211 -3.44 16.91 -16.34
N TYR A 212 -2.84 15.72 -16.29
CA TYR A 212 -1.39 15.56 -16.25
C TYR A 212 -0.74 16.28 -17.43
N GLN A 213 0.32 17.04 -17.18
CA GLN A 213 0.90 17.96 -18.17
C GLN A 213 1.93 17.29 -19.09
N PHE A 214 2.51 16.16 -18.66
CA PHE A 214 3.58 15.52 -19.42
C PHE A 214 3.01 14.39 -20.30
N ARG A 215 3.49 14.34 -21.54
CA ARG A 215 3.18 13.27 -22.50
C ARG A 215 4.49 12.82 -23.11
N PHE A 216 4.78 11.54 -23.01
CA PHE A 216 5.96 10.89 -23.56
C PHE A 216 5.62 9.45 -23.92
N ASP A 217 6.45 8.82 -24.75
CA ASP A 217 6.19 7.48 -25.24
C ASP A 217 6.28 6.43 -24.12
N LEU A 218 5.21 5.64 -23.97
CA LEU A 218 5.13 4.54 -23.01
C LEU A 218 5.26 3.16 -23.67
N SER A 219 5.54 3.09 -24.98
CA SER A 219 5.58 1.84 -25.75
C SER A 219 6.49 0.76 -25.14
N ARG A 220 7.60 1.18 -24.52
CA ARG A 220 8.58 0.28 -23.88
C ARG A 220 8.36 0.06 -22.38
N TRP A 221 7.37 0.71 -21.78
CA TRP A 221 7.11 0.60 -20.34
C TRP A 221 6.80 -0.82 -19.87
N PRO A 222 6.03 -1.66 -20.59
CA PRO A 222 5.82 -3.05 -20.18
C PRO A 222 7.12 -3.83 -19.95
N LEU A 223 8.16 -3.55 -20.75
CA LEU A 223 9.48 -4.17 -20.63
C LEU A 223 10.29 -3.55 -19.49
N ILE A 224 10.39 -2.21 -19.47
CA ILE A 224 11.25 -1.47 -18.54
C ILE A 224 10.75 -1.62 -17.10
N LEU A 225 9.43 -1.46 -16.89
CA LEU A 225 8.85 -1.39 -15.55
C LEU A 225 8.72 -2.77 -14.89
N ASN A 226 8.87 -3.87 -15.64
CA ASN A 226 8.80 -5.23 -15.10
C ASN A 226 9.92 -5.53 -14.08
N SER A 227 11.01 -4.75 -14.12
CA SER A 227 12.15 -4.82 -13.21
C SER A 227 12.34 -3.52 -12.43
N THR A 228 11.25 -2.82 -12.09
CA THR A 228 11.30 -1.62 -11.23
C THR A 228 10.21 -1.65 -10.17
N ASN A 229 10.33 -0.77 -9.17
CA ASN A 229 9.42 -0.67 -8.05
C ASN A 229 7.97 -0.40 -8.47
N LEU A 230 7.77 0.15 -9.67
CA LEU A 230 6.46 0.37 -10.29
C LEU A 230 5.70 -0.93 -10.58
N LYS A 231 6.34 -2.10 -10.53
CA LYS A 231 5.67 -3.40 -10.52
C LYS A 231 5.08 -3.76 -9.15
N ILE A 232 5.69 -3.30 -8.06
CA ILE A 232 5.32 -3.76 -6.71
C ILE A 232 4.01 -3.18 -6.23
N ILE A 233 3.71 -1.93 -6.56
CA ILE A 233 2.48 -1.28 -6.14
C ILE A 233 1.23 -1.92 -6.77
N PRO A 234 1.15 -2.16 -8.10
CA PRO A 234 0.08 -2.97 -8.66
C PRO A 234 0.07 -4.41 -8.15
N THR A 235 1.24 -5.01 -7.86
CA THR A 235 1.31 -6.33 -7.22
C THR A 235 0.57 -6.34 -5.86
N CYS A 236 0.84 -5.34 -5.02
CA CYS A 236 0.25 -5.25 -3.68
C CYS A 236 -1.22 -4.83 -3.71
N GLY A 237 -1.59 -3.88 -4.57
CA GLY A 237 -2.99 -3.49 -4.77
C GLY A 237 -3.85 -4.64 -5.26
N LEU A 238 -3.36 -5.42 -6.23
CA LEU A 238 -4.06 -6.61 -6.72
C LEU A 238 -4.21 -7.67 -5.62
N GLY A 239 -3.12 -7.92 -4.87
CA GLY A 239 -3.11 -8.92 -3.80
C GLY A 239 -4.05 -8.58 -2.65
N LEU A 240 -4.09 -7.32 -2.19
CA LEU A 240 -5.03 -6.90 -1.15
C LEU A 240 -6.48 -6.94 -1.64
N ALA A 241 -6.76 -6.53 -2.88
CA ALA A 241 -8.10 -6.67 -3.46
C ALA A 241 -8.53 -8.14 -3.53
N ALA A 242 -7.63 -9.03 -3.94
CA ALA A 242 -7.88 -10.47 -3.98
C ALA A 242 -8.18 -11.05 -2.59
N VAL A 243 -7.35 -10.73 -1.59
CA VAL A 243 -7.55 -11.16 -0.20
C VAL A 243 -8.86 -10.62 0.37
N TRP A 244 -9.20 -9.36 0.08
CA TRP A 244 -10.42 -8.73 0.55
C TRP A 244 -11.68 -9.36 -0.07
N LEU A 245 -11.65 -9.64 -1.37
CA LEU A 245 -12.78 -10.18 -2.14
C LEU A 245 -12.78 -11.72 -2.23
N GLN A 246 -11.91 -12.40 -1.49
CA GLN A 246 -11.77 -13.86 -1.55
C GLN A 246 -13.10 -14.55 -1.21
N GLY A 247 -13.50 -15.49 -2.07
CA GLY A 247 -14.78 -16.20 -1.95
C GLY A 247 -16.03 -15.36 -2.28
N ARG A 248 -15.88 -14.07 -2.60
CA ARG A 248 -16.99 -13.16 -2.94
C ARG A 248 -16.94 -12.64 -4.38
N HIS A 249 -15.77 -12.61 -5.00
CA HIS A 249 -15.59 -12.22 -6.40
C HIS A 249 -14.98 -13.38 -7.22
N PRO A 250 -15.52 -13.70 -8.42
CA PRO A 250 -15.07 -14.86 -9.21
C PRO A 250 -13.59 -14.75 -9.64
N GLU A 251 -13.09 -13.54 -9.89
CA GLU A 251 -11.69 -13.33 -10.31
C GLU A 251 -10.69 -13.24 -9.14
N ALA A 252 -11.15 -13.26 -7.88
CA ALA A 252 -10.28 -13.02 -6.72
C ALA A 252 -9.10 -14.01 -6.66
N GLN A 253 -9.34 -15.29 -6.94
CA GLN A 253 -8.29 -16.30 -6.94
C GLN A 253 -7.24 -16.05 -8.04
N LYS A 254 -7.69 -15.69 -9.25
CA LYS A 254 -6.80 -15.32 -10.37
C LYS A 254 -5.97 -14.07 -10.07
N TRP A 255 -6.56 -13.10 -9.38
CA TRP A 255 -5.86 -11.90 -8.92
C TRP A 255 -4.79 -12.23 -7.88
N LEU A 256 -5.11 -13.10 -6.92
CA LEU A 256 -4.15 -13.57 -5.92
C LEU A 256 -2.96 -14.28 -6.57
N GLU A 257 -3.22 -15.16 -7.53
CA GLU A 257 -2.18 -15.88 -8.26
C GLU A 257 -1.26 -14.96 -9.04
N MET A 258 -1.82 -13.99 -9.79
CA MET A 258 -1.02 -13.00 -10.53
C MET A 258 -0.19 -12.13 -9.57
N SER A 259 -0.77 -11.70 -8.45
CA SER A 259 -0.06 -10.92 -7.43
C SER A 259 1.12 -11.70 -6.86
N ARG A 260 0.90 -12.93 -6.38
CA ARG A 260 1.97 -13.75 -5.79
C ARG A 260 3.06 -14.10 -6.79
N GLN A 261 2.70 -14.47 -8.03
CA GLN A 261 3.68 -14.69 -9.11
C GLN A 261 4.49 -13.43 -9.43
N SER A 262 3.85 -12.26 -9.43
CA SER A 262 4.52 -10.99 -9.70
C SER A 262 5.49 -10.62 -8.58
N ALA A 263 5.11 -10.84 -7.33
CA ALA A 263 5.99 -10.67 -6.17
C ALA A 263 7.19 -11.62 -6.24
N GLN A 264 6.95 -12.90 -6.58
CA GLN A 264 8.02 -13.89 -6.71
C GLN A 264 8.99 -13.56 -7.84
N ALA A 265 8.49 -13.13 -9.00
CA ALA A 265 9.34 -12.69 -10.09
C ALA A 265 10.13 -11.43 -9.71
N PHE A 266 9.54 -10.50 -8.96
CA PHE A 266 10.22 -9.29 -8.50
C PHE A 266 11.25 -9.56 -7.39
N ALA A 267 11.11 -10.63 -6.60
CA ALA A 267 12.04 -10.96 -5.53
C ALA A 267 13.50 -11.09 -5.99
N ALA A 268 13.73 -11.40 -7.28
CA ALA A 268 15.05 -11.43 -7.90
C ALA A 268 15.77 -10.06 -7.93
N MET A 269 15.05 -8.95 -7.76
CA MET A 269 15.62 -7.60 -7.60
C MET A 269 16.34 -7.39 -6.27
N TYR A 270 16.22 -8.36 -5.36
CA TYR A 270 16.96 -8.40 -4.11
C TYR A 270 18.13 -9.38 -4.23
N GLY A 271 19.34 -8.88 -3.95
CA GLY A 271 20.52 -9.74 -3.84
C GLY A 271 20.39 -10.73 -2.69
N ALA A 272 21.17 -11.81 -2.73
CA ALA A 272 21.19 -12.83 -1.67
C ALA A 272 21.55 -12.24 -0.28
N ASP A 273 22.35 -11.17 -0.27
CA ASP A 273 22.71 -10.38 0.91
C ASP A 273 21.62 -9.38 1.36
N GLY A 274 20.56 -9.23 0.57
CA GLY A 274 19.46 -8.30 0.76
C GLY A 274 19.66 -6.93 0.11
N SER A 275 20.73 -6.72 -0.66
CA SER A 275 20.88 -5.53 -1.51
C SER A 275 19.68 -5.36 -2.45
N PHE A 276 19.38 -4.13 -2.84
CA PHE A 276 18.25 -3.81 -3.72
C PHE A 276 18.71 -2.95 -4.89
N ASP A 277 18.47 -3.43 -6.11
CA ASP A 277 19.11 -2.88 -7.31
C ASP A 277 18.71 -1.44 -7.65
N GLU A 278 17.48 -1.03 -7.34
CA GLU A 278 17.04 0.37 -7.52
C GLU A 278 17.55 1.31 -6.41
N GLY A 279 18.21 0.75 -5.39
CA GLY A 279 18.85 1.51 -4.33
C GLY A 279 17.93 1.91 -3.18
N VAL A 280 18.55 2.45 -2.13
CA VAL A 280 17.87 2.85 -0.87
C VAL A 280 16.74 3.88 -1.08
N GLY A 281 16.78 4.66 -2.18
CA GLY A 281 15.77 5.67 -2.51
C GLY A 281 14.40 5.07 -2.84
N TYR A 282 14.35 3.86 -3.39
CA TYR A 282 13.11 3.14 -3.70
C TYR A 282 12.86 1.97 -2.75
N TRP A 283 13.90 1.52 -2.04
CA TRP A 283 13.84 0.40 -1.12
C TRP A 283 12.72 0.48 -0.08
N GLY A 284 12.61 1.59 0.65
CA GLY A 284 11.67 1.70 1.78
C GLY A 284 10.21 1.59 1.34
N TYR A 285 9.87 2.22 0.23
CA TYR A 285 8.54 2.17 -0.38
C TYR A 285 8.22 0.75 -0.85
N THR A 286 9.13 0.14 -1.61
CA THR A 286 8.97 -1.19 -2.21
C THR A 286 8.86 -2.29 -1.15
N THR A 287 9.81 -2.30 -0.22
CA THR A 287 9.93 -3.35 0.81
C THR A 287 8.78 -3.29 1.80
N SER A 288 8.30 -2.09 2.16
CA SER A 288 7.14 -1.94 3.06
C SER A 288 5.87 -2.49 2.44
N HIS A 289 5.62 -2.22 1.15
CA HIS A 289 4.47 -2.76 0.44
C HIS A 289 4.50 -4.29 0.33
N LEU A 290 5.67 -4.86 -0.01
CA LEU A 290 5.84 -6.32 -0.03
C LEU A 290 5.62 -6.95 1.34
N ALA A 291 6.14 -6.34 2.41
CA ALA A 291 5.92 -6.82 3.78
C ALA A 291 4.44 -6.79 4.18
N MET A 292 3.74 -5.69 3.87
CA MET A 292 2.31 -5.55 4.15
C MET A 292 1.47 -6.58 3.37
N LEU A 293 1.78 -6.80 2.09
CA LEU A 293 1.12 -7.83 1.28
C LEU A 293 1.32 -9.23 1.88
N ALA A 294 2.58 -9.59 2.19
CA ALA A 294 2.90 -10.91 2.73
C ALA A 294 2.22 -11.15 4.08
N ASP A 295 2.15 -10.14 4.94
CA ASP A 295 1.44 -10.24 6.23
C ASP A 295 -0.07 -10.40 6.05
N ALA A 296 -0.69 -9.63 5.14
CA ALA A 296 -2.12 -9.74 4.85
C ALA A 296 -2.51 -11.11 4.27
N ILE A 297 -1.72 -11.63 3.34
CA ILE A 297 -1.89 -12.98 2.79
C ILE A 297 -1.77 -14.03 3.90
N TYR A 298 -0.74 -13.94 4.74
CA TYR A 298 -0.52 -14.88 5.83
C TYR A 298 -1.66 -14.86 6.86
N ARG A 299 -2.06 -13.67 7.32
CA ARG A 299 -3.13 -13.51 8.32
C ARG A 299 -4.47 -14.04 7.83
N ARG A 300 -4.83 -13.74 6.58
CA ARG A 300 -6.17 -14.02 6.04
C ARG A 300 -6.29 -15.40 5.41
N LEU A 301 -5.21 -15.93 4.84
CA LEU A 301 -5.24 -17.15 4.03
C LEU A 301 -4.27 -18.24 4.55
N GLY A 302 -3.41 -17.95 5.52
CA GLY A 302 -2.42 -18.90 6.04
C GLY A 302 -1.27 -19.22 5.09
N LEU A 303 -1.16 -18.52 3.95
CA LEU A 303 -0.08 -18.70 2.97
C LEU A 303 1.12 -17.83 3.37
N ASP A 304 2.28 -18.44 3.59
CA ASP A 304 3.45 -17.73 4.12
C ASP A 304 4.42 -17.27 3.02
N ASP A 305 4.20 -16.05 2.52
CA ASP A 305 5.10 -15.38 1.57
C ASP A 305 6.15 -14.50 2.27
N ARG A 306 6.21 -14.48 3.61
CA ARG A 306 7.10 -13.57 4.37
C ARG A 306 8.57 -13.95 4.30
N LYS A 307 8.90 -15.08 3.67
CA LYS A 307 10.27 -15.53 3.39
C LYS A 307 10.70 -15.28 1.95
N LEU A 308 9.89 -14.57 1.17
CA LEU A 308 10.13 -14.34 -0.25
C LEU A 308 11.43 -13.57 -0.51
N ILE A 309 11.78 -12.64 0.38
CA ILE A 309 13.03 -11.89 0.34
C ILE A 309 13.79 -12.00 1.67
N ASN A 310 15.09 -11.75 1.63
CA ASN A 310 15.94 -11.68 2.83
C ASN A 310 15.67 -10.37 3.61
N TYR A 311 14.57 -10.31 4.35
CA TYR A 311 14.20 -9.13 5.15
C TYR A 311 15.29 -8.67 6.14
N PRO A 312 15.96 -9.57 6.90
CA PRO A 312 17.08 -9.16 7.75
C PRO A 312 18.25 -8.56 6.95
N GLY A 313 18.61 -9.17 5.81
CA GLY A 313 19.65 -8.67 4.91
C GLY A 313 19.31 -7.31 4.34
N THR A 314 18.07 -7.12 3.87
CA THR A 314 17.66 -5.88 3.21
C THR A 314 17.56 -4.69 4.19
N VAL A 315 17.22 -4.96 5.45
CA VAL A 315 17.32 -3.98 6.52
C VAL A 315 18.79 -3.60 6.79
N ARG A 316 19.72 -4.57 6.83
CA ARG A 316 21.15 -4.28 6.99
C ARG A 316 21.70 -3.48 5.81
N TYR A 317 21.30 -3.82 4.59
CA TYR A 317 21.63 -3.05 3.39
C TYR A 317 21.19 -1.59 3.53
N ALA A 318 19.93 -1.35 3.91
CA ALA A 318 19.42 0.01 4.08
C ALA A 318 20.17 0.79 5.18
N LEU A 319 20.55 0.13 6.27
CA LEU A 319 21.36 0.73 7.34
C LEU A 319 22.78 1.03 6.87
N ALA A 320 23.42 0.14 6.11
CA ALA A 320 24.78 0.35 5.60
C ALA A 320 24.84 1.45 4.52
N MET A 321 23.77 1.60 3.73
CA MET A 321 23.63 2.66 2.73
C MET A 321 23.16 3.99 3.32
N ALA A 322 22.70 4.01 4.57
CA ALA A 322 22.38 5.23 5.29
C ALA A 322 23.68 5.84 5.85
N MET A 323 24.11 6.95 5.27
CA MET A 323 25.22 7.74 5.84
C MET A 323 24.88 8.11 7.30
N PRO A 324 25.80 7.90 8.27
CA PRO A 324 25.63 8.42 9.62
C PRO A 324 25.52 9.94 9.56
N CYS A 325 24.32 10.48 9.74
CA CYS A 325 24.16 11.91 9.95
C CYS A 325 24.42 12.17 11.44
N ALA A 326 25.59 12.72 11.78
CA ALA A 326 25.78 13.39 13.05
C ALA A 326 24.67 14.45 13.19
N ALA A 327 24.15 14.60 14.40
CA ALA A 327 22.95 15.36 14.73
C ALA A 327 23.12 16.89 14.58
N GLU A 328 23.42 17.40 13.38
CA GLU A 328 23.29 18.82 13.04
C GLU A 328 22.36 18.99 11.84
N PRO A 329 21.21 19.68 12.00
CA PRO A 329 20.39 20.09 10.88
C PRO A 329 21.11 21.22 10.16
N ILE A 330 21.77 20.90 9.04
CA ILE A 330 22.22 21.94 8.10
C ILE A 330 20.98 22.46 7.38
N ASP A 331 20.33 23.46 7.99
CA ASP A 331 19.63 24.49 7.25
C ASP A 331 20.70 25.29 6.50
N ARG A 332 20.79 25.09 5.19
CA ARG A 332 21.51 26.00 4.31
C ARG A 332 20.52 26.51 3.27
N LYS A 333 19.98 27.69 3.63
CA LYS A 333 19.37 28.77 2.86
C LYS A 333 18.43 28.42 1.72
#